data_AF-A0A2W2JKP8-F1
#
_entry.id   AF-A0A2W2JKP8-F1
#
_cell.length_a   1.000
_cell.length_b   1.000
_cell.length_c   1.000
_cell.angle_alpha   90.00
_cell.angle_beta   90.00
_cell.angle_gamma   90.00
#
_symmetry.space_group_name_H-M   'P 1'
#
loop_
_entity.id
_entity.type
_entity.pdbx_description
1 polymer ?
#
loop_
_entity_poly.entity_id
_entity_poly.type
_entity_poly.pdbx_seq_one_letter_code
_entity_poly.pdbx_strand_id
1 'polypeptide(L)'
;MDYITITRNTRTGLVVAIGGDEQEAGVLQAASFIPVPGPCGGYHRLPHHLPIAQQPSQSPAASQALLSAGCGAHHDPRRPP
;
A
#
# COMPACT_ATOMS: atom_id res chain seq x y z
N MET A 1 -5.78 -8.51 14.12
CA MET A 1 -5.31 -7.24 13.56
C MET A 1 -3.92 -7.50 13.04
N ASP A 2 -3.85 -7.90 11.78
CA ASP A 2 -2.57 -8.02 11.10
C ASP A 2 -2.13 -6.63 10.66
N TYR A 3 -0.85 -6.32 10.83
CA TYR A 3 -0.33 -5.00 10.49
C TYR A 3 -0.04 -4.90 9.00
N ILE A 4 -0.43 -3.79 8.38
CA ILE A 4 -0.05 -3.46 7.01
C ILE A 4 1.14 -2.53 7.00
N THR A 5 2.12 -2.88 6.20
CA THR A 5 3.25 -2.01 5.88
C THR A 5 3.09 -1.49 4.45
N ILE A 6 2.97 -0.16 4.31
CA ILE A 6 3.01 0.52 3.01
C ILE A 6 4.41 1.09 2.82
N THR A 7 5.06 0.70 1.73
CA THR A 7 6.42 1.12 1.38
C THR A 7 6.49 1.64 -0.05
N ARG A 8 7.43 2.55 -0.30
CA ARG A 8 7.71 3.09 -1.63
C ARG A 8 9.10 2.69 -2.09
N ASN A 9 9.18 2.03 -3.24
CA ASN A 9 10.43 1.75 -3.92
C ASN A 9 11.00 3.06 -4.49
N THR A 10 12.10 3.55 -3.92
CA THR A 10 12.72 4.83 -4.29
C THR A 10 13.27 4.85 -5.71
N ARG A 11 13.67 3.70 -6.26
CA ARG A 11 14.22 3.56 -7.62
C ARG A 11 13.15 3.62 -8.71
N THR A 12 11.96 3.10 -8.43
CA THR A 12 10.88 2.96 -9.42
C THR A 12 9.66 3.82 -9.12
N GLY A 13 9.59 4.42 -7.93
CA GLY A 13 8.42 5.13 -7.42
C GLY A 13 7.30 4.21 -6.94
N LEU A 14 7.42 2.90 -7.15
CA LEU A 14 6.36 1.92 -6.90
C LEU A 14 5.97 1.85 -5.42
N VAL A 15 4.69 2.07 -5.12
CA VAL A 15 4.13 1.92 -3.77
C VAL A 15 3.53 0.53 -3.62
N VAL A 16 3.89 -0.16 -2.54
CA VAL A 16 3.50 -1.53 -2.25
C VAL A 16 2.99 -1.61 -0.81
N ALA A 17 1.88 -2.32 -0.60
CA ALA A 17 1.33 -2.67 0.70
C ALA A 17 1.45 -4.19 0.91
N ILE A 18 2.00 -4.59 2.06
CA ILE A 18 2.27 -5.99 2.42
C ILE A 18 1.64 -6.27 3.79
N GLY A 19 1.04 -7.45 3.93
CA GLY A 19 0.31 -7.88 5.13
C GLY A 19 -1.17 -7.55 5.06
N GLY A 20 -1.85 -7.68 6.21
CA GLY A 20 -3.30 -7.50 6.35
C GLY A 20 -4.12 -8.72 5.93
N ASP A 21 -5.40 -8.67 6.26
CA ASP A 21 -6.44 -9.62 5.92
C ASP A 21 -7.37 -9.10 4.80
N GLU A 22 -8.47 -9.80 4.53
CA GLU A 22 -9.42 -9.44 3.47
C GLU A 22 -10.10 -8.07 3.68
N GLN A 23 -10.31 -7.65 4.93
CA GLN A 23 -10.90 -6.35 5.25
C GLN A 23 -9.97 -5.24 4.77
N GLU A 24 -8.69 -5.35 5.10
CA GLU A 24 -7.73 -4.32 4.72
C GLU A 24 -7.37 -4.36 3.24
N ALA A 25 -7.39 -5.54 2.62
CA ALA A 25 -7.34 -5.67 1.16
C ALA A 25 -8.47 -4.88 0.49
N GLY A 26 -9.68 -4.87 1.07
CA GLY A 26 -10.81 -4.07 0.60
C GLY A 26 -10.53 -2.56 0.67
N VAL A 27 -9.97 -2.08 1.78
CA VAL A 27 -9.60 -0.66 1.96
C VAL A 27 -8.52 -0.24 0.95
N LEU A 28 -7.50 -1.09 0.77
CA LEU A 28 -6.42 -0.84 -0.20
C LEU A 28 -6.95 -0.77 -1.64
N GLN A 29 -7.86 -1.67 -2.02
CA GLN A 29 -8.48 -1.67 -3.35
C GLN A 29 -9.35 -0.42 -3.57
N ALA A 30 -10.11 0.02 -2.56
CA ALA A 30 -10.83 1.30 -2.62
C ALA A 30 -9.87 2.50 -2.78
N ALA A 31 -8.66 2.39 -2.23
CA ALA A 31 -7.57 3.36 -2.39
C ALA A 31 -6.75 3.18 -3.68
N SER A 32 -7.29 2.49 -4.70
CA SER A 32 -6.66 2.25 -6.02
C SER A 32 -5.47 1.29 -6.02
N PHE A 33 -5.21 0.54 -4.95
CA PHE A 33 -4.22 -0.53 -5.00
C PHE A 33 -4.79 -1.74 -5.74
N ILE A 34 -3.94 -2.42 -6.51
CA ILE A 34 -4.28 -3.67 -7.18
C ILE A 34 -3.63 -4.85 -6.45
N PRO A 35 -4.35 -5.98 -6.28
CA PRO A 35 -3.78 -7.20 -5.74
C PRO A 35 -2.80 -7.81 -6.75
N VAL A 36 -1.70 -8.34 -6.25
CA VAL A 36 -0.64 -8.96 -7.05
C VAL A 36 -0.18 -10.25 -6.35
N PRO A 37 -0.11 -11.39 -7.06
CA PRO A 37 0.43 -12.60 -6.49
C PRO A 37 1.93 -12.42 -6.18
N GLY A 38 2.35 -12.92 -5.02
CA GLY A 38 3.74 -12.82 -4.55
C GLY A 38 4.24 -14.12 -3.89
N PRO A 39 5.57 -14.30 -3.82
CA PRO A 39 6.18 -15.52 -3.29
C PRO A 39 5.95 -15.74 -1.78
N CYS A 40 5.61 -14.69 -1.04
CA CYS A 40 5.33 -14.74 0.41
C CYS A 40 3.86 -14.48 0.74
N GLY A 41 2.96 -14.71 -0.21
CA GLY A 41 1.55 -14.27 -0.15
C GLY A 41 1.29 -13.10 -1.10
N GLY A 42 0.02 -12.92 -1.45
CA GLY A 42 -0.42 -11.78 -2.26
C GLY A 42 -0.06 -10.45 -1.58
N TYR A 43 0.25 -9.45 -2.39
CA TYR A 43 0.49 -8.09 -1.92
C TYR A 43 -0.29 -7.11 -2.77
N HIS A 44 -0.43 -5.88 -2.30
CA HIS A 44 -1.15 -4.83 -3.01
C HIS A 44 -0.16 -3.77 -3.49
N ARG A 45 -0.38 -3.16 -4.65
CA ARG A 45 0.48 -2.05 -5.13
C ARG A 45 -0.31 -1.01 -5.90
N LEU A 46 0.21 0.20 -6.01
CA LEU A 46 -0.33 1.17 -6.97
C LEU A 46 -0.01 0.77 -8.41
N PRO A 47 -0.89 1.07 -9.38
CA PRO A 47 -0.61 0.85 -10.79
C PRO A 47 0.67 1.57 -11.25
N HIS A 48 1.49 0.89 -12.06
CA HIS A 48 2.72 1.47 -12.63
C HIS A 48 2.47 2.74 -13.46
N HIS A 49 1.29 2.84 -14.09
CA HIS A 49 0.93 3.95 -14.97
C HIS A 49 0.30 5.13 -14.23
N LEU A 50 0.16 5.06 -12.91
CA LEU A 50 -0.38 6.18 -12.16
C LEU A 50 0.60 7.36 -12.27
N PRO A 51 0.16 8.55 -12.72
CA PRO A 51 1.05 9.70 -12.88
C PRO A 51 1.89 9.94 -11.63
N ILE A 52 3.20 10.18 -11.80
CA ILE A 52 4.15 10.39 -10.69
C ILE A 52 3.71 11.56 -9.79
N ALA A 53 2.91 12.51 -10.30
CA ALA A 53 2.32 13.57 -9.50
C ALA A 53 1.24 13.09 -8.52
N GLN A 54 0.57 11.97 -8.79
CA GLN A 54 -0.53 11.41 -8.01
C GLN A 54 -0.08 10.27 -7.07
N GLN A 55 1.04 9.60 -7.35
CA GLN A 55 1.56 8.53 -6.49
C GLN A 55 1.96 8.99 -5.06
N PRO A 56 2.57 10.18 -4.85
CA PRO A 56 3.00 10.63 -3.52
C PRO A 56 1.86 10.92 -2.57
N SER A 57 0.69 11.32 -3.07
CA SER A 57 -0.50 11.58 -2.25
C SER A 57 -1.30 10.32 -1.95
N GLN A 58 -1.19 9.27 -2.78
CA GLN A 58 -1.96 8.04 -2.59
C GLN A 58 -1.44 7.15 -1.46
N SER A 59 -0.14 7.12 -1.19
CA SER A 59 0.41 6.33 -0.08
C SER A 59 -0.02 6.86 1.30
N PRO A 60 0.08 8.18 1.58
CA PRO A 60 -0.49 8.78 2.78
C PRO A 60 -2.02 8.64 2.85
N ALA A 61 -2.74 8.80 1.73
CA ALA A 61 -4.19 8.65 1.70
C ALA A 61 -4.64 7.22 2.02
N ALA A 62 -3.96 6.21 1.48
CA ALA A 62 -4.24 4.81 1.80
C ALA A 62 -3.94 4.48 3.27
N SER A 63 -2.82 4.99 3.80
CA SER A 63 -2.50 4.85 5.23
C SER A 63 -3.57 5.49 6.11
N GLN A 64 -4.04 6.68 5.75
CA GLN A 64 -5.13 7.37 6.46
C GLN A 64 -6.44 6.60 6.38
N ALA A 65 -6.79 6.05 5.21
CA ALA A 65 -7.99 5.25 5.03
C ALA A 65 -7.97 3.99 5.90
N LEU A 66 -6.83 3.30 5.98
CA LEU A 66 -6.63 2.14 6.86
C LEU A 66 -6.80 2.51 8.33
N LEU A 67 -6.17 3.60 8.79
CA LEU A 67 -6.32 4.07 10.17
C LEU A 67 -7.77 4.45 10.49
N SER A 68 -8.47 5.11 9.56
CA SER A 68 -9.88 5.45 9.70
C SER A 68 -10.82 4.24 9.71
N ALA A 69 -10.41 3.12 9.09
CA ALA A 69 -11.12 1.84 9.14
C ALA A 69 -10.83 1.03 10.43
N GLY A 70 -9.98 1.54 11.33
CA GLY A 70 -9.57 0.85 12.55
C GLY A 70 -8.41 -0.13 12.36
N CYS A 71 -7.78 -0.12 11.18
CA CYS A 71 -6.70 -1.03 10.83
C CYS A 71 -5.33 -0.50 11.28
N GLY A 72 -4.41 -1.40 11.61
CA GLY A 72 -3.03 -1.05 11.93
C GLY A 72 -2.20 -0.81 10.66
N ALA A 73 -1.90 0.44 10.32
CA ALA A 73 -1.09 0.79 9.15
C ALA A 73 0.20 1.52 9.53
N HIS A 74 1.32 1.04 8.96
CA HIS A 74 2.61 1.73 9.03
C HIS A 74 3.04 2.17 7.63
N HIS A 75 3.28 3.47 7.47
CA HIS A 75 3.87 4.02 6.25
C HIS A 75 5.37 4.19 6.47
N ASP A 76 6.18 3.38 5.79
CA ASP A 76 7.63 3.54 5.77
C ASP A 76 8.06 4.23 4.46
N PRO A 77 8.31 5.56 4.49
CA PRO A 77 8.76 6.29 3.32
C PRO A 77 10.22 6.00 2.94
N ARG A 78 10.96 5.20 3.72
CA ARG A 78 12.42 5.06 3.67
C ARG A 78 12.91 3.62 3.76
N ARG A 79 12.23 2.62 3.18
CA ARG A 79 12.80 1.26 3.16
C ARG A 79 14.09 1.25 2.30
N PRO A 80 15.30 1.11 2.88
CA PRO A 80 16.52 0.93 2.10
C PRO A 80 16.56 -0.52 1.54
N PRO A 81 17.39 -0.79 0.53
CA PRO A 81 17.53 -2.13 -0.04
C PRO A 81 17.92 -3.19 1.00
#